data_AF-A0A512ATR8-F1
#
_entry.id   AF-A0A512ATR8-F1
#
_cell.length_a   1.000
_cell.length_b   1.000
_cell.length_c   1.000
_cell.angle_alpha   90.00
_cell.angle_beta   90.00
_cell.angle_gamma   90.00
#
_symmetry.space_group_name_H-M   'P 1'
#
loop_
_entity.id
_entity.type
_entity.pdbx_description
1 polymer ?
#
loop_
_entity_poly.entity_id
_entity_poly.type
_entity_poly.pdbx_seq_one_letter_code
_entity_poly.pdbx_strand_id
1 'polypeptide(L)' 'MHDTPFGQRLSTYMISQNIPDGAVPMSLLADHPNAQFDFYRPGLGTGAVERH' A
#
# COMPACT_ATOMS: atom_id res chain seq x y z
N MET A 1 1.05 -8.93 -12.12
CA MET A 1 1.42 -9.16 -10.70
C MET A 1 1.48 -7.81 -10.00
N HIS A 2 0.64 -7.59 -8.99
CA HIS A 2 0.50 -6.31 -8.28
C HIS A 2 1.74 -6.00 -7.40
N ASP A 3 2.37 -7.05 -6.87
CA ASP A 3 3.56 -6.97 -6.01
C ASP A 3 4.86 -6.88 -6.81
N THR A 4 4.84 -6.11 -7.88
CA THR A 4 6.06 -5.69 -8.58
C THR A 4 6.54 -4.37 -8.00
N PRO A 5 7.84 -4.02 -8.12
CA PRO A 5 8.33 -2.72 -7.69
C PRO A 5 7.56 -1.54 -8.32
N PHE A 6 7.09 -1.71 -9.56
CA PHE A 6 6.25 -0.73 -10.23
C PHE A 6 4.84 -0.68 -9.64
N GLY A 7 4.18 -1.83 -9.50
CA GLY A 7 2.81 -1.91 -8.96
C GLY A 7 2.70 -1.37 -7.54
N GLN A 8 3.69 -1.64 -6.68
CA GLN A 8 3.75 -1.08 -5.33
C GLN A 8 3.83 0.45 -5.33
N ARG A 9 4.74 1.04 -6.14
CA ARG A 9 4.90 2.50 -6.24
C ARG A 9 3.68 3.19 -6.82
N LEU A 10 3.08 2.59 -7.86
CA LEU A 10 1.84 3.08 -8.46
C LEU A 10 0.70 3.08 -7.42
N SER A 11 0.56 1.99 -6.66
CA SER A 11 -0.42 1.90 -5.57
C SER A 11 -0.19 2.96 -4.50
N THR A 12 1.06 3.16 -4.04
CA THR A 12 1.40 4.21 -3.07
C THR A 12 0.98 5.58 -3.56
N TYR A 13 1.28 5.90 -4.83
CA TYR A 13 0.93 7.18 -5.42
C TYR A 13 -0.59 7.38 -5.49
N MET A 14 -1.32 6.36 -5.94
CA MET A 14 -2.78 6.42 -6.05
C MET A 14 -3.45 6.62 -4.69
N ILE A 15 -2.97 5.93 -3.65
CA ILE A 15 -3.46 6.10 -2.28
C ILE A 15 -3.15 7.50 -1.75
N SER A 16 -1.93 8.00 -1.95
CA SER A 16 -1.53 9.36 -1.52
C SER A 16 -2.35 10.48 -2.18
N GLN A 17 -2.90 10.22 -3.37
CA GLN A 17 -3.65 11.19 -4.15
C GLN A 17 -5.17 10.99 -4.07
N ASN A 18 -5.66 10.05 -3.24
CA ASN A 18 -7.08 9.66 -3.18
C ASN A 18 -7.65 9.29 -4.56
N ILE A 19 -6.93 8.44 -5.30
CA ILE A 19 -7.35 7.95 -6.62
C ILE A 19 -7.73 6.46 -6.49
N PRO A 20 -9.00 6.12 -6.24
CA PRO A 20 -9.47 4.74 -6.21
C PRO A 20 -9.64 4.19 -7.63
N ASP A 21 -9.08 3.01 -7.91
CA ASP A 21 -9.20 2.33 -9.19
C ASP A 21 -9.27 0.80 -9.02
N GLY A 22 -10.17 0.14 -9.76
CA GLY A 22 -10.39 -1.30 -9.66
C GLY A 22 -9.27 -2.17 -10.24
N ALA A 23 -8.43 -1.63 -11.14
CA ALA A 23 -7.26 -2.33 -11.69
C ALA A 23 -6.08 -2.36 -10.70
N VAL A 24 -6.09 -1.49 -9.69
CA VAL A 24 -5.14 -1.46 -8.58
C VAL A 24 -5.92 -1.68 -7.27
N PRO A 25 -6.21 -2.94 -6.88
CA PRO A 25 -7.17 -3.24 -5.83
C PRO A 25 -6.88 -2.58 -4.47
N MET A 26 -5.61 -2.33 -4.16
CA MET A 26 -5.24 -1.60 -2.94
C MET A 26 -5.66 -0.13 -2.96
N SER A 27 -5.72 0.53 -4.13
CA SER A 27 -6.09 1.94 -4.23
C SER A 27 -7.52 2.23 -3.80
N LEU A 28 -8.41 1.22 -3.78
CA LEU A 28 -9.79 1.36 -3.30
C LEU A 28 -9.90 1.74 -1.82
N LEU A 29 -8.85 1.51 -1.02
CA LEU A 29 -8.81 1.94 0.38
C LEU A 29 -8.35 3.39 0.55
N ALA A 30 -8.04 4.11 -0.54
CA ALA A 30 -7.61 5.50 -0.45
C ALA A 30 -8.67 6.41 0.18
N ASP A 31 -9.96 6.11 -0.02
CA ASP A 31 -11.06 6.87 0.59
C ASP A 31 -11.40 6.44 2.03
N HIS A 32 -10.64 5.51 2.62
CA HIS A 32 -10.90 5.05 3.98
C HIS A 32 -10.15 5.92 5.01
N PRO A 33 -10.84 6.53 6.00
CA PRO A 33 -10.26 7.54 6.89
C PRO A 33 -9.07 7.05 7.75
N ASN A 34 -8.94 5.73 7.93
CA ASN A 34 -7.90 5.10 8.75
C ASN A 34 -7.06 4.08 7.97
N ALA A 35 -6.98 4.17 6.64
CA ALA A 35 -6.15 3.25 5.88
C ALA A 35 -4.66 3.60 6.01
N GLN A 36 -3.89 2.69 6.61
CA GLN A 36 -2.43 2.74 6.61
C GLN A 36 -1.87 1.58 5.79
N PHE A 37 -1.06 1.91 4.79
CA PHE A 37 -0.40 0.95 3.91
C PHE A 37 1.08 0.82 4.22
N ASP A 38 1.50 -0.39 4.59
CA ASP A 38 2.91 -0.70 4.79
C ASP A 38 3.42 -1.61 3.68
N PHE A 39 4.64 -1.37 3.23
CA PHE A 39 5.34 -2.23 2.29
C PHE A 39 6.33 -3.11 3.04
N TYR A 40 6.17 -4.43 2.93
CA TYR A 40 7.14 -5.37 3.48
C TYR A 40 8.47 -5.24 2.74
N ARG A 41 9.53 -4.90 3.49
CA ARG A 41 10.88 -4.80 2.95
C ARG A 41 11.78 -5.83 3.65
N PRO A 42 12.04 -6.99 3.01
CA PRO A 42 12.84 -8.04 3.62
C PRO A 42 14.29 -7.57 3.85
N GLY A 43 14.93 -8.08 4.91
CA GLY A 43 16.34 -7.82 5.20
C GLY A 43 16.64 -6.57 6.04
N LEU A 44 15.62 -5.82 6.48
CA LEU A 44 15.77 -4.68 7.41
C LEU A 44 15.70 -5.07 8.90
N GLY A 45 15.74 -6.38 9.22
CA GLY A 45 15.52 -6.91 10.57
C GLY A 45 14.04 -7.04 10.91
N THR A 46 13.67 -8.02 11.73
CA THR A 46 12.31 -8.21 12.25
C THR A 46 12.03 -7.18 13.34
N GLY A 47 11.56 -5.99 12.95
CA GLY A 47 10.86 -5.10 13.87
C GLY A 47 9.43 -5.63 14.05
N ALA A 48 9.04 -5.95 15.28
CA ALA A 48 7.66 -6.29 15.59
C ALA A 48 6.79 -5.05 15.30
N VAL A 49 6.05 -5.07 14.20
CA VAL A 49 5.03 -4.07 13.93
C VAL A 49 3.74 -4.59 14.57
N GLU A 50 3.42 -4.08 15.76
CA GLU A 50 2.07 -4.23 16.31
C GLU A 50 1.11 -3.34 15.51
N ARG A 51 0.12 -3.95 14.88
CA ARG A 51 -1.04 -3.27 14.30
C ARG A 51 -2.22 -3.55 15.24
N HIS A 52 -2.60 -2.60 16.08
CA HIS A 52 -3.85 -2.63 16.87
C HIS A 52 -4.98 -2.00 16.07
#